data_AF-A0A356AV74-F1
#
_entry.id   AF-A0A356AV74-F1
#
_cell.length_a   1.000
_cell.length_b   1.000
_cell.length_c   1.000
_cell.angle_alpha   90.00
_cell.angle_beta   90.00
_cell.angle_gamma   90.00
#
_symmetry.space_group_name_H-M   'P 1'
#
loop_
_entity.id
_entity.type
_entity.pdbx_description
1 polymer ?
#
loop_
_entity_poly.entity_id
_entity_poly.type
_entity_poly.pdbx_seq_one_letter_code
_entity_poly.pdbx_strand_id
1 'polypeptide(L)'
;YISRDDFKNGYEPLAEDNLYEMWMKMRENPDIPVTLIEGPGDCMVCPPCYGFDNERKLCFVGCHLRDRKKDADTFQKLDMLPGDTLPAREIVRRIYERIPSSFGICSFEYESAYQWKGCSGPERYQKGLRKGFFENNEETINGR
;
A
#
# COMPACT_ATOMS: atom_id res chain seq x y z
N TYR A 1 -2.57 -4.11 6.82
CA TYR A 1 -3.14 -2.80 7.15
C TYR A 1 -3.27 -2.73 8.64
N ILE A 2 -2.32 -2.07 9.28
CA ILE A 2 -2.34 -1.85 10.71
C ILE A 2 -2.82 -0.41 10.87
N SER A 3 -4.11 -0.24 11.17
CA SER A 3 -4.69 1.06 11.44
C SER A 3 -4.38 1.46 12.88
N ARG A 4 -4.14 2.76 13.13
CA ARG A 4 -4.04 3.35 14.47
C ARG A 4 -5.17 2.94 15.43
N ASP A 5 -6.32 2.56 14.88
CA ASP A 5 -7.55 2.28 15.63
C ASP A 5 -7.83 0.78 15.80
N ASP A 6 -7.01 -0.11 15.22
CA ASP A 6 -7.16 -1.56 15.41
C ASP A 6 -6.53 -2.03 16.75
N PHE A 7 -5.79 -1.15 17.43
CA PHE A 7 -5.34 -1.36 18.80
C PHE A 7 -6.19 -0.56 19.76
N LYS A 8 -6.80 -1.24 20.73
CA LYS A 8 -7.59 -0.63 21.81
C LYS A 8 -6.82 0.43 22.64
N ASN A 9 -5.48 0.49 22.51
CA ASN A 9 -4.59 1.41 23.22
C ASN A 9 -3.79 2.34 22.28
N GLY A 10 -4.17 2.44 21.01
CA GLY A 10 -3.40 3.16 19.99
C GLY A 10 -2.29 2.30 19.35
N TYR A 11 -1.92 2.62 18.11
CA TYR A 11 -0.75 2.04 17.45
C TYR A 11 0.51 2.81 17.87
N GLU A 12 1.40 2.14 18.60
CA GLU A 12 2.78 2.57 18.72
C GLU A 12 3.56 1.98 17.54
N PRO A 13 4.03 2.80 16.58
CA PRO A 13 4.84 2.30 15.48
C PRO A 13 6.14 1.69 16.02
N LEU A 14 6.56 0.58 15.44
CA LEU A 14 7.87 0.01 15.71
C LEU A 14 8.95 0.98 15.20
N ALA A 15 10.09 1.06 15.88
CA ALA A 15 11.19 1.93 15.46
C ALA A 15 11.67 1.57 14.04
N GLU A 16 11.54 0.30 13.65
CA GLU A 16 11.89 -0.22 12.34
C GLU A 16 10.74 -0.14 11.32
N ASP A 17 9.53 0.28 11.71
CA ASP A 17 8.38 0.43 10.81
C ASP A 17 8.35 1.79 10.13
N ASN A 18 8.90 1.83 8.93
CA ASN A 18 8.93 3.02 8.08
C ASN A 18 7.62 3.29 7.31
N LEU A 19 6.62 2.38 7.35
CA LEU A 19 5.31 2.63 6.73
C LEU A 19 4.59 3.80 7.41
N TYR A 20 4.69 3.85 8.74
CA TYR A 20 4.07 4.91 9.53
C TYR A 20 4.68 6.28 9.18
N GLU A 21 6.01 6.36 9.14
CA GLU A 21 6.72 7.60 8.81
C GLU A 21 6.38 8.09 7.40
N MET A 22 6.41 7.19 6.40
CA MET A 22 6.02 7.50 5.04
C MET A 22 4.59 8.07 4.99
N TRP A 23 3.65 7.41 5.67
CA TRP A 23 2.25 7.84 5.71
C TRP A 23 2.14 9.25 6.31
N MET A 24 2.78 9.51 7.44
CA MET A 24 2.75 10.82 8.08
C MET A 24 3.33 11.92 7.18
N LYS A 25 4.50 11.68 6.56
CA LYS A 25 5.11 12.64 5.62
C LYS A 25 4.20 12.98 4.44
N MET A 26 3.55 11.98 3.85
CA MET A 26 2.61 12.19 2.75
C MET A 26 1.38 13.01 3.20
N ARG A 27 0.90 12.81 4.42
CA ARG A 27 -0.24 13.57 4.96
C ARG A 27 0.10 15.01 5.31
N GLU A 28 1.25 15.22 5.96
CA GLU A 28 1.73 16.54 6.36
C GLU A 28 2.10 17.40 5.15
N ASN A 29 2.62 16.78 4.09
CA ASN A 29 2.94 17.43 2.84
C ASN A 29 2.38 16.62 1.65
N PRO A 30 1.12 16.86 1.24
CA PRO A 30 0.51 16.17 0.09
C PRO A 30 1.20 16.45 -1.25
N ASP A 31 2.05 17.47 -1.32
CA ASP A 31 2.91 17.82 -2.46
C ASP A 31 4.25 17.10 -2.49
N ILE A 32 4.60 16.33 -1.44
CA ILE A 32 5.89 15.64 -1.38
C ILE A 32 6.05 14.72 -2.61
N PRO A 33 7.18 14.80 -3.33
CA PRO A 33 7.42 13.93 -4.48
C PRO A 33 7.60 12.49 -4.01
N VAL A 34 6.84 11.58 -4.60
CA VAL A 34 6.91 10.14 -4.32
C VAL A 34 7.21 9.42 -5.62
N THR A 35 8.32 8.68 -5.62
CA THR A 35 8.71 7.79 -6.72
C THR A 35 8.15 6.40 -6.44
N LEU A 36 7.35 5.87 -7.37
CA LEU A 36 6.90 4.47 -7.28
C LEU A 36 7.95 3.56 -7.89
N ILE A 37 8.35 2.52 -7.15
CA ILE A 37 9.31 1.50 -7.60
C ILE A 37 8.68 0.12 -7.48
N GLU A 38 9.15 -0.84 -8.28
CA GLU A 38 8.81 -2.25 -8.10
C GLU A 38 9.48 -2.80 -6.83
N GLY A 39 8.75 -3.59 -6.06
CA GLY A 39 9.31 -4.36 -4.97
C GLY A 39 10.00 -5.64 -5.46
N PRO A 40 10.78 -6.31 -4.59
CA PRO A 40 11.29 -5.83 -3.30
C PRO A 40 12.66 -5.14 -3.39
N GLY A 41 13.18 -4.93 -4.61
CA GLY A 41 14.51 -4.40 -4.96
C GLY A 41 15.08 -3.32 -4.03
N ASP A 42 14.89 -2.07 -4.42
CA ASP A 42 15.28 -0.89 -3.64
C ASP A 42 14.13 -0.43 -2.73
N CYS A 43 13.26 -1.35 -2.29
CA CYS A 43 12.09 -1.03 -1.49
C CYS A 43 12.51 -0.38 -0.17
N MET A 44 12.27 0.92 -0.05
CA MET A 44 12.61 1.71 1.15
C MET A 44 11.51 1.68 2.22
N VAL A 45 10.34 1.09 1.93
CA VAL A 45 9.17 1.11 2.81
C VAL A 45 8.55 -0.28 2.90
N CYS A 46 8.71 -0.96 4.02
CA CYS A 46 8.30 -2.35 4.21
C CYS A 46 8.05 -2.62 5.71
N PRO A 47 7.04 -3.42 6.09
CA PRO A 47 6.92 -3.85 7.48
C PRO A 47 8.14 -4.68 7.91
N PRO A 48 8.57 -4.62 9.17
CA PRO A 48 9.73 -5.39 9.63
C PRO A 48 9.45 -6.89 9.46
N CYS A 49 10.22 -7.54 8.57
CA CYS A 49 10.10 -8.97 8.30
C CYS A 49 11.49 -9.61 8.15
N TYR A 50 11.61 -10.88 8.52
CA TYR A 50 12.84 -11.66 8.37
C TYR A 50 13.01 -12.24 6.95
N GLY A 51 12.09 -11.96 6.04
CA GLY A 51 12.01 -12.61 4.73
C GLY A 51 12.76 -11.92 3.61
N PHE A 52 13.31 -10.72 3.84
CA PHE A 52 14.06 -9.97 2.84
C PHE A 52 15.54 -10.38 2.84
N ASP A 53 16.03 -10.82 1.69
CA ASP A 53 17.44 -11.07 1.42
C ASP A 53 18.09 -9.78 0.90
N ASN A 54 18.92 -9.16 1.73
CA ASN A 54 19.60 -7.90 1.42
C ASN A 54 20.63 -8.00 0.30
N GLU A 55 21.20 -9.18 0.06
CA GLU A 55 22.20 -9.41 -0.99
C GLU A 55 21.52 -9.54 -2.34
N ARG A 56 20.48 -10.38 -2.42
CA ARG A 56 19.75 -10.66 -3.67
C ARG A 56 18.64 -9.66 -3.96
N LYS A 57 18.27 -8.84 -2.99
CA LYS A 57 17.12 -7.92 -3.03
C LYS A 57 15.81 -8.64 -3.35
N LEU A 58 15.55 -9.73 -2.63
CA LEU A 58 14.38 -10.62 -2.83
C LEU A 58 13.65 -10.92 -1.53
N CYS A 59 12.32 -11.00 -1.58
CA CYS A 59 11.46 -11.42 -0.47
C CYS A 59 11.08 -12.90 -0.61
N PHE A 60 11.48 -13.75 0.33
CA PHE A 60 11.26 -15.19 0.26
C PHE A 60 10.06 -15.69 1.09
N VAL A 61 9.61 -14.92 2.08
CA VAL A 61 8.53 -15.34 2.98
C VAL A 61 7.18 -14.84 2.45
N GLY A 62 6.62 -15.55 1.47
CA GLY A 62 5.25 -15.32 0.97
C GLY A 62 5.04 -14.14 0.01
N CYS A 63 6.09 -13.37 -0.27
CA CYS A 63 6.06 -12.09 -0.98
C CYS A 63 6.85 -12.07 -2.31
N HIS A 64 7.27 -13.23 -2.85
CA HIS A 64 8.18 -13.32 -4.01
C HIS A 64 7.53 -12.92 -5.35
N LEU A 65 7.28 -13.88 -6.26
CA LEU A 65 6.67 -13.60 -7.59
C LEU A 65 5.28 -12.98 -7.46
N ARG A 66 4.60 -13.29 -6.36
CA ARG A 66 3.28 -12.78 -6.04
C ARG A 66 3.27 -11.25 -5.93
N ASP A 67 4.20 -10.65 -5.19
CA ASP A 67 4.16 -9.20 -4.98
C ASP A 67 4.68 -8.46 -6.21
N ARG A 68 5.64 -9.03 -6.96
CA ARG A 68 6.02 -8.50 -8.27
C ARG A 68 4.83 -8.40 -9.24
N LYS A 69 3.96 -9.41 -9.25
CA LYS A 69 2.72 -9.34 -10.05
C LYS A 69 1.77 -8.26 -9.53
N LYS A 70 1.60 -8.13 -8.22
CA LYS A 70 0.75 -7.07 -7.64
C LYS A 70 1.26 -5.69 -8.01
N ASP A 71 2.57 -5.49 -7.96
CA ASP A 71 3.18 -4.21 -8.33
C ASP A 71 2.90 -3.93 -9.80
N ALA A 72 3.16 -4.89 -10.69
CA ALA A 72 2.87 -4.75 -12.12
C ALA A 72 1.38 -4.44 -12.40
N ASP A 73 0.44 -5.17 -11.77
CA ASP A 73 -1.00 -4.93 -11.92
C ASP A 73 -1.41 -3.56 -11.33
N THR A 74 -0.75 -3.12 -10.26
CA THR A 74 -0.97 -1.81 -9.65
C THR A 74 -0.46 -0.69 -10.55
N PHE A 75 0.77 -0.78 -11.08
CA PHE A 75 1.32 0.15 -12.05
C PHE A 75 0.43 0.29 -13.28
N GLN A 76 -0.01 -0.84 -13.84
CA GLN A 76 -0.90 -0.86 -14.99
C GLN A 76 -2.23 -0.14 -14.69
N LYS A 77 -2.83 -0.39 -13.52
CA LYS A 77 -4.08 0.27 -13.12
C LYS A 77 -3.90 1.76 -12.81
N LEU A 78 -2.75 2.15 -12.26
CA LEU A 78 -2.45 3.55 -11.96
C LEU A 78 -2.02 4.34 -13.20
N ASP A 79 -1.79 3.67 -14.34
CA ASP A 79 -1.25 4.27 -15.57
C ASP A 79 0.06 4.99 -15.26
N MET A 80 1.00 4.23 -14.69
CA MET A 80 2.33 4.69 -14.27
C MET A 80 3.37 3.63 -14.62
N LEU A 81 4.58 4.08 -14.93
CA LEU A 81 5.75 3.24 -15.08
C LEU A 81 6.55 3.17 -13.76
N PRO A 82 7.28 2.07 -13.53
CA PRO A 82 8.30 2.03 -12.49
C PRO A 82 9.29 3.19 -12.64
N GLY A 83 9.53 3.93 -11.56
CA GLY A 83 10.37 5.13 -11.52
C GLY A 83 9.61 6.44 -11.71
N ASP A 84 8.32 6.42 -12.07
CA ASP A 84 7.52 7.63 -12.14
C ASP A 84 7.42 8.32 -10.78
N THR A 85 7.52 9.64 -10.79
CA THR A 85 7.44 10.49 -9.60
C THR A 85 6.27 11.45 -9.71
N LEU A 86 5.39 11.43 -8.71
CA LEU A 86 4.22 12.32 -8.62
C LEU A 86 4.08 12.86 -7.19
N PRO A 87 3.38 13.98 -6.98
CA PRO A 87 2.96 14.38 -5.65
C PRO A 87 2.17 13.27 -4.95
N ALA A 88 2.38 13.07 -3.66
CA ALA A 88 1.68 12.06 -2.86
C ALA A 88 0.15 12.10 -3.06
N ARG A 89 -0.45 13.28 -3.10
CA ARG A 89 -1.90 13.44 -3.33
C ARG A 89 -2.37 12.86 -4.65
N GLU A 90 -1.54 12.93 -5.69
CA GLU A 90 -1.92 12.50 -7.03
C GLU A 90 -1.88 10.97 -7.12
N ILE A 91 -0.88 10.34 -6.51
CA ILE A 91 -0.82 8.87 -6.40
C ILE A 91 -2.04 8.36 -5.64
N VAL A 92 -2.33 8.95 -4.47
CA VAL A 92 -3.49 8.57 -3.66
C VAL A 92 -4.79 8.79 -4.44
N ARG A 93 -4.98 9.94 -5.10
CA ARG A 93 -6.16 10.21 -5.94
C ARG A 93 -6.36 9.12 -7.00
N ARG A 94 -5.30 8.74 -7.72
CA ARG A 94 -5.35 7.66 -8.72
C ARG A 94 -5.71 6.31 -8.12
N ILE A 95 -5.22 5.98 -6.93
CA ILE A 95 -5.59 4.74 -6.23
C ILE A 95 -7.10 4.71 -5.98
N TYR A 96 -7.67 5.79 -5.45
CA TYR A 96 -9.12 5.86 -5.17
C TYR A 96 -9.96 5.79 -6.44
N GLU A 97 -9.53 6.45 -7.52
CA GLU A 97 -10.27 6.49 -8.78
C GLU A 97 -10.15 5.20 -9.61
N ARG A 98 -8.97 4.58 -9.64
CA ARG A 98 -8.67 3.48 -10.59
C ARG A 98 -8.64 2.10 -9.94
N ILE A 99 -8.56 2.03 -8.61
CA ILE A 99 -8.52 0.78 -7.86
C ILE A 99 -9.70 0.76 -6.86
N PRO A 100 -10.94 0.53 -7.32
CA PRO A 100 -12.12 0.49 -6.44
C PRO A 100 -12.16 -0.78 -5.57
N SER A 101 -11.37 -1.80 -5.92
CA SER A 101 -11.24 -3.04 -5.16
C SER A 101 -9.88 -3.67 -5.36
N SER A 102 -9.52 -4.62 -4.50
CA SER A 102 -8.32 -5.43 -4.63
C SER A 102 -8.41 -6.54 -5.69
N PHE A 103 -9.55 -6.67 -6.38
CA PHE A 103 -9.76 -7.68 -7.42
C PHE A 103 -8.90 -7.39 -8.65
N GLY A 104 -8.23 -8.42 -9.16
CA GLY A 104 -7.26 -8.32 -10.24
C GLY A 104 -5.87 -7.80 -9.83
N ILE A 105 -5.63 -7.54 -8.54
CA ILE A 105 -4.29 -7.23 -8.00
C ILE A 105 -3.88 -8.32 -7.02
N CYS A 106 -4.67 -8.51 -5.96
CA CYS A 106 -4.37 -9.48 -4.93
C CYS A 106 -5.60 -10.30 -4.49
N SER A 107 -6.64 -10.30 -5.32
CA SER A 107 -7.80 -11.16 -5.21
C SER A 107 -8.20 -11.54 -6.63
N PHE A 108 -8.51 -12.81 -6.88
CA PHE A 108 -8.80 -13.34 -8.20
C PHE A 108 -9.99 -14.29 -8.10
N GLU A 109 -10.61 -14.60 -9.24
CA GLU A 109 -11.77 -15.50 -9.30
C GLU A 109 -11.43 -16.91 -8.77
N TYR A 110 -10.22 -17.39 -9.03
CA TYR A 110 -9.74 -18.69 -8.59
C TYR A 110 -8.30 -18.60 -8.06
N GLU A 111 -8.00 -19.36 -7.00
CA GLU A 111 -6.66 -19.53 -6.46
C GLU A 111 -6.00 -20.75 -7.14
N SER A 112 -5.28 -20.53 -8.24
CA SER A 112 -4.66 -21.62 -9.02
C SER A 112 -3.42 -22.23 -8.36
N ALA A 113 -2.80 -21.54 -7.40
CA ALA A 113 -1.66 -22.03 -6.63
C ALA A 113 -1.55 -21.29 -5.29
N TYR A 114 -0.77 -21.85 -4.35
CA TYR A 114 -0.52 -21.22 -3.06
C TYR A 114 0.05 -19.80 -3.18
N GLN A 115 0.91 -19.57 -4.18
CA GLN A 115 1.49 -18.26 -4.48
C GLN A 115 0.45 -17.24 -4.97
N TRP A 116 -0.71 -17.69 -5.45
CA TRP A 116 -1.81 -16.84 -5.93
C TRP A 116 -2.93 -16.67 -4.92
N LYS A 117 -2.73 -17.16 -3.69
CA LYS A 117 -3.68 -16.97 -2.60
C LYS A 117 -4.00 -15.49 -2.42
N GLY A 118 -5.28 -15.18 -2.30
CA GLY A 118 -5.78 -13.82 -2.13
C GLY A 118 -5.21 -13.17 -0.86
N CYS A 119 -5.10 -11.85 -0.86
CA CYS A 119 -4.99 -11.10 0.39
C CYS A 119 -6.25 -11.31 1.23
N SER A 120 -6.17 -10.99 2.52
CA SER A 120 -7.15 -11.23 3.59
C SER A 120 -8.55 -10.56 3.43
N GLY A 121 -9.17 -10.70 2.26
CA GLY A 121 -10.55 -10.33 1.94
C GLY A 121 -10.72 -8.91 1.36
N PRO A 122 -11.69 -8.70 0.44
CA PRO A 122 -12.03 -7.37 -0.10
C PRO A 122 -12.47 -6.39 0.99
N GLU A 123 -13.01 -6.88 2.10
CA GLU A 123 -13.48 -6.06 3.23
C GLU A 123 -12.39 -5.16 3.83
N ARG A 124 -11.14 -5.64 3.94
CA ARG A 124 -10.04 -4.86 4.49
C ARG A 124 -9.67 -3.69 3.60
N TYR A 125 -9.67 -3.90 2.28
CA TYR A 125 -9.42 -2.83 1.32
C TYR A 125 -10.52 -1.78 1.39
N GLN A 126 -11.79 -2.22 1.42
CA GLN A 126 -12.93 -1.32 1.56
C GLN A 126 -12.93 -0.54 2.88
N LYS A 127 -12.49 -1.17 3.98
CA LYS A 127 -12.28 -0.47 5.26
C LYS A 127 -11.24 0.65 5.11
N GLY A 128 -10.14 0.40 4.40
CA GLY A 128 -9.12 1.41 4.10
C GLY A 128 -9.67 2.58 3.28
N LEU A 129 -10.42 2.29 2.20
CA LEU A 129 -11.06 3.32 1.37
C LEU A 129 -12.03 4.19 2.17
N ARG A 130 -12.87 3.59 3.02
CA ARG A 130 -13.83 4.33 3.86
C ARG A 130 -13.17 5.22 4.92
N LYS A 131 -11.96 4.86 5.37
CA LYS A 131 -11.22 5.67 6.35
C LYS A 131 -10.60 6.91 5.74
N GLY A 132 -10.35 6.92 4.44
CA GLY A 132 -9.59 7.99 3.80
C GLY A 132 -8.09 7.93 4.13
N PHE A 133 -7.25 8.42 3.22
CA PHE A 133 -5.81 8.53 3.47
C PHE A 133 -5.43 9.90 4.05
N PHE A 134 -6.06 10.97 3.56
CA PHE A 134 -5.88 12.34 4.04
C PHE A 134 -6.91 12.75 5.10
N GLU A 135 -8.02 12.02 5.22
CA GLU A 135 -9.11 12.32 6.14
C GLU A 135 -8.71 11.99 7.58
N ASN A 136 -8.06 12.93 8.26
CA ASN A 136 -8.19 13.15 9.70
C ASN A 136 -8.60 14.61 9.85
N ASN A 137 -9.83 14.94 9.50
CA ASN A 137 -10.48 16.16 9.97
C ASN A 137 -11.98 15.85 9.94
N GLU A 138 -12.62 15.84 11.11
CA GLU A 138 -14.07 15.72 11.29
C GLU A 138 -14.87 16.85 10.60
N GLU A 139 -14.22 17.74 9.85
CA GLU A 139 -14.80 18.94 9.27
C GLU A 139 -15.31 18.78 7.82
N THR A 140 -14.98 17.70 7.11
CA THR A 140 -15.30 17.62 5.66
C THR A 140 -16.64 16.95 5.33
N ILE A 141 -17.36 16.40 6.31
CA ILE A 141 -18.66 15.72 6.08
C ILE A 141 -19.87 16.66 6.25
N ASN A 142 -19.71 17.82 6.90
CA ASN A 142 -20.81 18.78 7.12
C ASN A 142 -20.68 20.07 6.29
N GLY A 143 -19.87 20.07 5.23
CA GLY A 143 -19.54 21.27 4.48
C GLY A 143 -19.70 21.11 2.97
N ARG A 144 -20.87 20.68 2.50
CA ARG A 144 -21.40 20.99 1.16
C ARG A 144 -22.90 20.68 1.08
#